data_AF-A0A2T4V7S6-F1
#
_entry.id   AF-A0A2T4V7S6-F1
#
_cell.length_a   1.000
_cell.length_b   1.000
_cell.length_c   1.000
_cell.angle_alpha   90.00
_cell.angle_beta   90.00
_cell.angle_gamma   90.00
#
_symmetry.space_group_name_H-M   'P 1'
#
loop_
_entity.id
_entity.type
_entity.pdbx_description
1 polymer ?
#
loop_
_entity_poly.entity_id
_entity_poly.type
_entity_poly.pdbx_seq_one_letter_code
_entity_poly.pdbx_strand_id
1 'polypeptide(L)'
;MSEIGEVVSVAAGHSPGAKECPFCPEEEPKAYTTHPGAANDSGALEEIMGKPSRLPSKQGGARPKEGEKDQQSASISQPKPTPIYTSPDPKRGAYSCEAHHLISGKQALDGEPVERWIAASKGKIERDTGYSVNNADNGFWAPSIPEQYKGGSWGPKSFEEKFAIAIEVMEKTQRQFHKGHHAITDPDDPGGDLHPSYDKYLKKKLAEIDERIEAWSNACQLCKPDKKPQPSVTTNQIFDNLSSLMRNKLSGPRQGWNVFLSKYALEYHKPVCTHKRTRL
;
A
#
# COMPACT_ATOMS: atom_id res chain seq x y z
N MET A 1 14.01 -10.28 -9.36
CA MET A 1 13.28 -9.08 -8.87
C MET A 1 13.86 -8.78 -7.52
N SER A 2 14.55 -7.66 -7.37
CA SER A 2 15.20 -7.27 -6.12
C SER A 2 14.15 -6.87 -5.08
N GLU A 3 14.20 -7.49 -3.90
CA GLU A 3 13.23 -7.25 -2.83
C GLU A 3 13.38 -5.84 -2.24
N ILE A 4 12.26 -5.25 -1.78
CA ILE A 4 12.28 -4.00 -1.02
C ILE A 4 12.98 -4.29 0.32
N GLY A 5 14.25 -3.88 0.43
CA GLY A 5 15.12 -4.19 1.57
C GLY A 5 16.53 -4.67 1.20
N GLU A 6 16.79 -4.99 -0.07
CA GLU A 6 18.15 -5.24 -0.55
C GLU A 6 19.00 -3.97 -0.53
N VAL A 7 20.29 -4.11 -0.16
CA VAL A 7 21.27 -3.02 -0.17
C VAL A 7 21.27 -2.35 -1.54
N VAL A 8 21.24 -1.02 -1.56
CA VAL A 8 21.33 -0.21 -2.78
C VAL A 8 22.68 -0.49 -3.44
N SER A 9 22.73 -1.44 -4.36
CA SER A 9 23.87 -1.57 -5.26
C SER A 9 23.79 -0.42 -6.25
N VAL A 10 24.89 0.33 -6.38
CA VAL A 10 25.04 1.34 -7.43
C VAL A 10 24.82 0.63 -8.76
N ALA A 11 23.95 1.19 -9.60
CA ALA A 11 23.61 0.61 -10.89
C ALA A 11 24.90 0.36 -11.70
N ALA A 12 25.23 -0.91 -11.94
CA ALA A 12 26.19 -1.24 -12.99
C ALA A 12 25.62 -0.76 -14.33
N GLY A 13 26.49 -0.38 -15.27
CA GLY A 13 26.06 -0.05 -16.63
C GLY A 13 25.20 -1.18 -17.21
N HIS A 14 24.06 -0.85 -17.80
CA HIS A 14 23.11 -1.81 -18.34
C HIS A 14 22.74 -1.49 -19.79
N SER A 15 22.32 -2.52 -20.53
CA SER A 15 21.79 -2.36 -21.89
C SER A 15 20.42 -1.67 -21.88
N PRO A 16 20.02 -1.03 -23.00
CA PRO A 16 18.64 -0.55 -23.19
C PRO A 16 17.62 -1.66 -22.94
N GLY A 17 16.49 -1.32 -22.30
CA GLY A 17 15.43 -2.27 -21.98
C GLY A 17 15.71 -3.19 -20.78
N ALA A 18 16.78 -2.96 -20.02
CA ALA A 18 16.99 -3.64 -18.74
C ALA A 18 15.80 -3.40 -17.80
N LYS A 19 15.12 -4.49 -17.41
CA LYS A 19 13.90 -4.46 -16.60
C LYS A 19 14.08 -3.82 -15.22
N GLU A 20 15.32 -3.79 -14.74
CA GLU A 20 15.69 -3.31 -13.40
C GLU A 20 15.90 -1.79 -13.35
N CYS A 21 16.13 -1.14 -14.49
CA CYS A 21 16.32 0.29 -14.54
C CYS A 21 14.96 1.01 -14.64
N PRO A 22 14.60 1.86 -13.66
CA PRO A 22 13.36 2.64 -13.72
C PRO A 22 13.37 3.70 -14.82
N PHE A 23 14.50 3.94 -15.48
CA PHE A 23 14.68 4.96 -16.51
C PHE A 23 15.18 4.41 -17.86
N CYS A 24 15.05 3.10 -18.08
CA CYS A 24 15.32 2.56 -19.41
C CYS A 24 14.43 3.29 -20.44
N PRO A 25 15.02 3.93 -21.46
CA PRO A 25 14.25 4.76 -22.38
C PRO A 25 13.19 3.94 -23.10
N GLU A 26 11.93 4.37 -22.99
CA GLU A 26 10.86 3.96 -23.91
C GLU A 26 11.04 4.73 -25.24
N GLU A 27 10.70 4.12 -26.38
CA GLU A 27 10.86 4.77 -27.70
C GLU A 27 10.10 6.11 -27.78
N GLU A 28 8.90 6.16 -27.19
CA GLU A 28 8.15 7.39 -26.95
C GLU A 28 7.32 7.31 -25.66
N PRO A 29 7.48 8.24 -24.70
CA PRO A 29 6.70 8.23 -23.47
C PRO A 29 5.22 8.52 -23.76
N LYS A 30 4.35 7.55 -23.47
CA LYS A 30 2.89 7.73 -23.59
C LYS A 30 2.41 8.84 -22.64
N ALA A 31 1.41 9.61 -23.07
CA ALA A 31 0.79 10.63 -22.25
C ALA A 31 -0.19 9.99 -21.25
N TYR A 32 0.19 9.95 -19.98
CA TYR A 32 -0.67 9.54 -18.88
C TYR A 32 -0.97 10.70 -17.94
N THR A 33 -1.86 10.46 -16.98
CA THR A 33 -2.14 11.33 -15.84
C THR A 33 -1.91 10.53 -14.57
N THR A 34 -1.03 11.04 -13.72
CA THR A 34 -0.76 10.47 -12.41
C THR A 34 -1.79 10.97 -11.41
N HIS A 35 -2.30 10.07 -10.58
CA HIS A 35 -3.21 10.34 -9.47
C HIS A 35 -2.44 10.12 -8.16
N PRO A 36 -1.75 11.17 -7.65
CA PRO A 36 -0.79 11.09 -6.54
C PRO A 36 -1.49 10.88 -5.17
N GLY A 37 -0.73 10.93 -4.07
CA GLY A 37 -1.26 10.71 -2.71
C GLY A 37 -2.45 11.62 -2.36
N ALA A 38 -2.41 12.88 -2.79
CA ALA A 38 -3.52 13.83 -2.62
C ALA A 38 -4.85 13.37 -3.26
N ALA A 39 -4.79 12.53 -4.30
CA ALA A 39 -5.94 12.00 -5.02
C ALA A 39 -6.55 10.74 -4.36
N ASN A 40 -6.20 10.44 -3.10
CA ASN A 40 -6.73 9.30 -2.36
C ASN A 40 -8.27 9.34 -2.27
N ASP A 41 -8.92 8.31 -2.81
CA ASP A 41 -10.37 8.12 -2.77
C ASP A 41 -10.68 6.64 -2.52
N SER A 42 -11.19 6.34 -1.32
CA SER A 42 -11.54 4.97 -0.93
C SER A 42 -12.75 4.41 -1.68
N GLY A 43 -13.66 5.26 -2.16
CA GLY A 43 -14.78 4.84 -2.99
C GLY A 43 -14.31 4.44 -4.40
N ALA A 44 -13.42 5.25 -4.99
CA ALA A 44 -12.79 4.89 -6.26
C ALA A 44 -11.98 3.59 -6.12
N LEU A 45 -11.18 3.46 -5.05
CA LEU A 45 -10.44 2.23 -4.76
C LEU A 45 -11.38 1.02 -4.66
N GLU A 46 -12.49 1.14 -3.92
CA GLU A 46 -13.47 0.07 -3.74
C GLU A 46 -13.95 -0.49 -5.10
N GLU A 47 -14.34 0.40 -6.01
CA GLU A 47 -14.84 0.02 -7.33
C GLU A 47 -13.75 -0.57 -8.23
N ILE A 48 -12.55 0.02 -8.21
CA ILE A 48 -11.41 -0.40 -9.03
C ILE A 48 -10.88 -1.76 -8.55
N MET A 49 -10.82 -2.01 -7.24
CA MET A 49 -10.46 -3.32 -6.70
C MET A 49 -11.39 -4.43 -7.23
N GLY A 50 -12.70 -4.19 -7.22
CA GLY A 50 -13.68 -5.15 -7.74
C GLY A 50 -13.54 -5.38 -9.25
N LYS A 51 -13.27 -4.32 -10.02
CA LYS A 51 -13.10 -4.40 -11.48
C LYS A 51 -11.95 -3.50 -11.95
N PRO A 52 -10.69 -4.01 -12.00
CA PRO A 52 -9.52 -3.17 -12.30
C PRO A 52 -9.57 -2.43 -13.65
N SER A 53 -10.28 -2.98 -14.64
CA SER A 53 -10.53 -2.30 -15.92
C SER A 53 -11.36 -1.01 -15.81
N ARG A 54 -11.91 -0.68 -14.63
CA ARG A 54 -12.54 0.62 -14.36
C ARG A 54 -11.54 1.73 -14.03
N LEU A 55 -10.25 1.43 -13.83
CA LEU A 55 -9.26 2.44 -13.47
C LEU A 55 -9.27 3.63 -14.45
N PRO A 56 -9.20 3.45 -15.79
CA PRO A 56 -9.20 4.59 -16.71
C PRO A 56 -10.51 5.39 -16.71
N SER A 57 -11.66 4.75 -16.46
CA SER A 57 -12.95 5.44 -16.43
C SER A 57 -13.22 6.16 -15.11
N LYS A 58 -12.64 5.70 -14.00
CA LYS A 58 -12.72 6.35 -12.68
C LYS A 58 -11.65 7.41 -12.49
N GLN A 59 -10.50 7.24 -13.14
CA GLN A 59 -9.35 8.11 -13.05
C GLN A 59 -8.77 8.30 -14.45
N GLY A 60 -9.36 9.25 -15.17
CA GLY A 60 -8.99 9.58 -16.54
C GLY A 60 -7.48 9.73 -16.72
N GLY A 61 -6.95 9.12 -17.77
CA GLY A 61 -5.53 9.17 -18.11
C GLY A 61 -4.61 8.31 -17.25
N ALA A 62 -5.10 7.64 -16.19
CA ALA A 62 -4.27 6.69 -15.44
C ALA A 62 -3.79 5.54 -16.35
N ARG A 63 -2.59 5.02 -16.08
CA ARG A 63 -2.01 3.93 -16.87
C ARG A 63 -2.83 2.64 -16.67
N PRO A 64 -3.39 2.03 -17.73
CA PRO A 64 -4.06 0.74 -17.61
C PRO A 64 -3.09 -0.37 -17.17
N LYS A 65 -3.63 -1.35 -16.44
CA LYS A 65 -2.90 -2.55 -16.02
C LYS A 65 -3.57 -3.77 -16.66
N GLU A 66 -3.37 -3.94 -17.96
CA GLU A 66 -4.02 -4.99 -18.77
C GLU A 66 -3.04 -6.11 -19.17
N GLY A 67 -1.74 -5.95 -18.90
CA GLY A 67 -0.73 -7.00 -19.05
C GLY A 67 -0.17 -7.22 -20.47
N GLU A 68 -0.41 -6.29 -21.41
CA GLU A 68 0.21 -6.37 -22.74
C GLU A 68 1.72 -6.07 -22.73
N LYS A 69 2.40 -6.30 -23.85
CA LYS A 69 3.82 -5.94 -24.04
C LYS A 69 3.99 -4.44 -23.78
N ASP A 70 4.94 -4.08 -22.90
CA ASP A 70 5.21 -2.71 -22.42
C ASP A 70 4.14 -2.11 -21.49
N GLN A 71 3.23 -2.95 -21.00
CA GLN A 71 2.29 -2.60 -19.93
C GLN A 71 2.67 -3.24 -18.60
N GLN A 72 2.23 -2.60 -17.53
CA GLN A 72 2.33 -3.11 -16.17
C GLN A 72 1.55 -4.43 -16.08
N SER A 73 1.99 -5.37 -15.22
CA SER A 73 1.27 -6.63 -15.04
C SER A 73 -0.21 -6.38 -14.72
N ALA A 74 -1.06 -7.23 -15.30
CA ALA A 74 -2.50 -7.09 -15.12
C ALA A 74 -2.87 -7.16 -13.65
N SER A 75 -3.65 -6.18 -13.17
CA SER A 75 -4.15 -6.21 -11.80
C SER A 75 -5.13 -7.37 -11.62
N ILE A 76 -4.99 -8.07 -10.50
CA ILE A 76 -5.93 -9.15 -10.14
C ILE A 76 -7.20 -8.51 -9.58
N SER A 77 -8.36 -8.89 -10.12
CA SER A 77 -9.65 -8.49 -9.57
C SER A 77 -9.82 -9.04 -8.14
N GLN A 78 -10.23 -8.15 -7.25
CA GLN A 78 -10.47 -8.43 -5.84
C GLN A 78 -11.93 -8.06 -5.52
N PRO A 79 -12.92 -8.91 -5.87
CA PRO A 79 -14.32 -8.62 -5.59
C PRO A 79 -14.56 -8.49 -4.07
N LYS A 80 -15.46 -7.59 -3.68
CA LYS A 80 -15.79 -7.32 -2.28
C LYS A 80 -16.40 -8.55 -1.59
N PRO A 81 -15.77 -9.08 -0.53
CA PRO A 81 -16.36 -10.16 0.25
C PRO A 81 -17.64 -9.68 0.94
N THR A 82 -18.76 -10.38 0.72
CA THR A 82 -20.06 -10.04 1.33
C THR A 82 -20.74 -11.31 1.86
N PRO A 83 -20.63 -11.61 3.16
CA PRO A 83 -19.78 -10.96 4.17
C PRO A 83 -18.30 -11.40 4.08
N ILE A 84 -17.41 -10.70 4.77
CA ILE A 84 -16.01 -11.17 4.92
C ILE A 84 -15.91 -12.35 5.89
N TYR A 85 -16.85 -12.43 6.83
CA TYR A 85 -16.98 -13.51 7.81
C TYR A 85 -18.39 -13.46 8.42
N THR A 86 -18.97 -14.61 8.78
CA THR A 86 -20.22 -14.68 9.56
C THR A 86 -19.93 -15.37 10.89
N SER A 87 -20.14 -14.66 11.99
CA SER A 87 -20.04 -15.22 13.33
C SER A 87 -21.14 -16.24 13.60
N PRO A 88 -20.84 -17.36 14.27
CA PRO A 88 -21.86 -18.26 14.79
C PRO A 88 -22.64 -17.63 15.96
N ASP A 89 -22.13 -16.57 16.60
CA ASP A 89 -22.88 -15.80 17.59
C ASP A 89 -23.92 -14.92 16.87
N PRO A 90 -25.23 -15.16 17.05
CA PRO A 90 -26.27 -14.36 16.41
C PRO A 90 -26.22 -12.88 16.81
N LYS A 91 -25.64 -12.55 17.98
CA LYS A 91 -25.45 -11.16 18.42
C LYS A 91 -24.38 -10.42 17.62
N ARG A 92 -23.56 -11.13 16.83
CA ARG A 92 -22.50 -10.57 15.98
C ARG A 92 -22.78 -10.80 14.49
N GLY A 93 -23.27 -11.96 14.07
CA GLY A 93 -23.74 -12.18 12.71
C GLY A 93 -22.70 -11.88 11.62
N ALA A 94 -23.13 -11.30 10.50
CA ALA A 94 -22.29 -11.00 9.34
C ALA A 94 -21.36 -9.80 9.59
N TYR A 95 -20.07 -9.96 9.32
CA TYR A 95 -19.05 -8.90 9.36
C TYR A 95 -18.92 -8.22 8.01
N SER A 96 -18.82 -6.90 8.06
CA SER A 96 -18.54 -6.05 6.90
C SER A 96 -17.04 -5.99 6.59
N CYS A 97 -16.69 -5.45 5.43
CA CYS A 97 -15.33 -5.07 5.09
C CYS A 97 -15.30 -3.70 4.40
N GLU A 98 -14.14 -3.07 4.45
CA GLU A 98 -13.88 -1.76 3.85
C GLU A 98 -12.64 -1.85 2.96
N ALA A 99 -12.66 -1.13 1.84
CA ALA A 99 -11.48 -0.97 1.01
C ALA A 99 -10.46 -0.13 1.77
N HIS A 100 -9.22 -0.61 1.85
CA HIS A 100 -8.14 0.07 2.52
C HIS A 100 -6.93 0.20 1.59
N HIS A 101 -6.36 1.40 1.54
CA HIS A 101 -5.14 1.71 0.79
C HIS A 101 -3.91 1.11 1.50
N LEU A 102 -3.15 0.24 0.83
CA LEU A 102 -1.94 -0.39 1.35
C LEU A 102 -0.77 0.59 1.48
N ILE A 103 -0.73 1.60 0.63
CA ILE A 103 0.04 2.83 0.74
C ILE A 103 -1.01 3.94 0.92
N SER A 104 -1.17 4.42 2.15
CA SER A 104 -2.13 5.48 2.46
C SER A 104 -1.74 6.78 1.73
N GLY A 105 -2.62 7.27 0.85
CA GLY A 105 -2.34 8.46 0.06
C GLY A 105 -2.13 9.68 0.94
N LYS A 106 -3.13 10.07 1.74
CA LYS A 106 -3.05 11.28 2.58
C LYS A 106 -2.12 11.18 3.78
N GLN A 107 -1.92 9.98 4.34
CA GLN A 107 -1.12 9.84 5.57
C GLN A 107 0.35 9.54 5.28
N ALA A 108 0.65 8.93 4.14
CA ALA A 108 1.99 8.42 3.86
C ALA A 108 2.58 8.85 2.52
N LEU A 109 1.80 9.08 1.45
CA LEU A 109 2.35 9.41 0.13
C LEU A 109 2.31 10.91 -0.21
N ASP A 110 1.23 11.60 0.16
CA ASP A 110 1.00 13.00 -0.19
C ASP A 110 2.10 13.90 0.38
N GLY A 111 2.78 14.61 -0.52
CA GLY A 111 3.87 15.51 -0.18
C GLY A 111 5.22 14.83 0.07
N GLU A 112 5.30 13.49 0.02
CA GLU A 112 6.59 12.81 0.13
C GLU A 112 7.45 13.03 -1.13
N PRO A 113 8.79 13.12 -1.00
CA PRO A 113 9.69 13.38 -2.11
C PRO A 113 9.51 12.44 -3.29
N VAL A 114 9.20 11.16 -3.03
CA VAL A 114 9.04 10.13 -4.07
C VAL A 114 7.98 10.48 -5.12
N GLU A 115 6.99 11.34 -4.80
CA GLU A 115 5.97 11.77 -5.78
C GLU A 115 6.58 12.47 -7.00
N ARG A 116 7.77 13.04 -6.86
CA ARG A 116 8.51 13.68 -7.97
C ARG A 116 8.90 12.72 -9.08
N TRP A 117 8.93 11.43 -8.79
CA TRP A 117 9.24 10.36 -9.74
C TRP A 117 8.01 9.76 -10.42
N ILE A 118 6.80 10.20 -10.07
CA ILE A 118 5.55 9.73 -10.70
C ILE A 118 4.74 10.87 -11.31
N ALA A 119 4.86 12.10 -10.81
CA ALA A 119 4.10 13.26 -11.28
C ALA A 119 5.03 14.34 -11.85
N ALA A 120 4.85 14.70 -13.12
CA ALA A 120 5.64 15.72 -13.81
C ALA A 120 5.47 17.10 -13.18
N SER A 121 4.30 17.40 -12.60
CA SER A 121 4.01 18.64 -11.88
C SER A 121 4.94 18.89 -10.68
N LYS A 122 5.62 17.86 -10.18
CA LYS A 122 6.60 17.92 -9.08
C LYS A 122 8.03 18.18 -9.57
N GLY A 123 8.24 18.32 -10.89
CA GLY A 123 9.40 18.96 -11.48
C GLY A 123 10.58 18.06 -11.89
N LYS A 124 10.67 16.82 -11.41
CA LYS A 124 11.82 15.92 -11.67
C LYS A 124 11.72 15.12 -12.98
N ILE A 125 10.52 14.88 -13.49
CA ILE A 125 10.30 14.04 -14.68
C ILE A 125 9.65 14.84 -15.82
N GLU A 126 9.76 14.35 -17.06
CA GLU A 126 9.18 15.02 -18.23
C GLU A 126 7.65 14.86 -18.28
N ARG A 127 7.15 13.65 -18.04
CA ARG A 127 5.72 13.31 -18.10
C ARG A 127 5.32 12.39 -16.96
N ASP A 128 4.04 12.47 -16.61
CA ASP A 128 3.41 11.59 -15.62
C ASP A 128 3.59 10.12 -15.98
N THR A 129 3.86 9.28 -14.98
CA THR A 129 4.00 7.82 -15.17
C THR A 129 2.65 7.10 -15.27
N GLY A 130 1.56 7.80 -14.95
CA GLY A 130 0.22 7.24 -14.89
C GLY A 130 -0.06 6.40 -13.65
N TYR A 131 0.80 6.47 -12.62
CA TYR A 131 0.52 5.85 -11.33
C TYR A 131 -0.81 6.36 -10.76
N SER A 132 -1.56 5.48 -10.09
CA SER A 132 -2.69 5.91 -9.29
C SER A 132 -2.63 5.30 -7.90
N VAL A 133 -2.80 6.14 -6.87
CA VAL A 133 -2.95 5.66 -5.48
C VAL A 133 -4.22 4.81 -5.29
N ASN A 134 -5.24 4.94 -6.16
CA ASN A 134 -6.49 4.16 -6.06
C ASN A 134 -6.49 2.92 -6.96
N ASN A 135 -5.33 2.50 -7.47
CA ASN A 135 -5.23 1.28 -8.27
C ASN A 135 -5.55 0.02 -7.43
N ALA A 136 -6.00 -1.06 -8.09
CA ALA A 136 -6.45 -2.27 -7.41
C ALA A 136 -5.35 -2.97 -6.57
N ASP A 137 -4.09 -2.86 -6.97
CA ASP A 137 -2.96 -3.50 -6.29
C ASP A 137 -2.53 -2.72 -5.03
N ASN A 138 -2.85 -1.43 -4.96
CA ASN A 138 -2.75 -0.63 -3.72
C ASN A 138 -3.96 -0.81 -2.78
N GLY A 139 -4.89 -1.73 -3.10
CA GLY A 139 -6.06 -2.01 -2.28
C GLY A 139 -5.99 -3.34 -1.54
N PHE A 140 -6.65 -3.40 -0.39
CA PHE A 140 -7.05 -4.68 0.21
C PHE A 140 -8.35 -4.55 1.01
N TRP A 141 -9.10 -5.65 1.12
CA TRP A 141 -10.32 -5.71 1.91
C TRP A 141 -10.00 -5.98 3.37
N ALA A 142 -10.13 -4.95 4.20
CA ALA A 142 -9.88 -5.05 5.61
C ALA A 142 -11.19 -5.38 6.36
N PRO A 143 -11.18 -6.37 7.28
CA PRO A 143 -12.35 -6.66 8.10
C PRO A 143 -12.75 -5.44 8.93
N SER A 144 -14.05 -5.19 8.98
CA SER A 144 -14.68 -4.09 9.70
C SER A 144 -15.73 -4.64 10.67
N ILE A 145 -16.61 -3.80 11.17
CA ILE A 145 -17.61 -4.16 12.18
C ILE A 145 -18.68 -5.11 11.61
N PRO A 146 -19.35 -5.89 12.46
CA PRO A 146 -20.65 -6.49 12.16
C PRO A 146 -21.63 -5.54 11.49
N GLU A 147 -22.37 -6.03 10.50
CA GLU A 147 -23.40 -5.28 9.75
C GLU A 147 -24.44 -4.67 10.69
N GLN A 148 -24.88 -5.41 11.70
CA GLN A 148 -25.84 -4.93 12.70
C GLN A 148 -25.29 -3.81 13.62
N TYR A 149 -23.97 -3.57 13.60
CA TYR A 149 -23.37 -2.45 14.33
C TYR A 149 -23.16 -1.19 13.48
N LYS A 150 -23.49 -1.23 12.19
CA LYS A 150 -23.57 -0.04 11.35
C LYS A 150 -24.73 0.84 11.82
N GLY A 151 -24.60 2.16 11.64
CA GLY A 151 -25.62 3.13 12.06
C GLY A 151 -25.50 3.61 13.52
N GLY A 152 -24.37 3.36 14.18
CA GLY A 152 -23.99 4.07 15.42
C GLY A 152 -23.89 3.22 16.67
N SER A 153 -24.41 1.98 16.69
CA SER A 153 -24.32 1.09 17.86
C SER A 153 -22.90 0.56 18.13
N TRP A 154 -21.96 0.72 17.20
CA TRP A 154 -20.53 0.51 17.45
C TRP A 154 -19.93 1.53 18.43
N GLY A 155 -20.24 2.82 18.28
CA GLY A 155 -19.59 3.92 19.00
C GLY A 155 -19.64 3.79 20.52
N PRO A 156 -20.82 3.56 21.12
CA PRO A 156 -21.01 3.46 22.57
C PRO A 156 -20.37 2.24 23.25
N LYS A 157 -19.97 1.20 22.52
CA LYS A 157 -19.41 -0.02 23.10
C LYS A 157 -18.09 0.24 23.83
N SER A 158 -17.83 -0.51 24.89
CA SER A 158 -16.56 -0.45 25.62
C SER A 158 -15.40 -0.93 24.73
N PHE A 159 -14.16 -0.65 25.14
CA PHE A 159 -13.00 -1.16 24.41
C PHE A 159 -12.98 -2.69 24.41
N GLU A 160 -13.30 -3.31 25.55
CA GLU A 160 -13.32 -4.76 25.74
C GLU A 160 -14.35 -5.43 24.82
N GLU A 161 -15.55 -4.86 24.71
CA GLU A 161 -16.58 -5.34 23.77
C GLU A 161 -16.11 -5.23 22.32
N LYS A 162 -15.60 -4.06 21.92
CA LYS A 162 -15.09 -3.81 20.56
C LYS A 162 -13.93 -4.75 20.24
N PHE A 163 -13.04 -4.99 21.20
CA PHE A 163 -11.90 -5.86 21.04
C PHE A 163 -12.32 -7.33 20.91
N ALA A 164 -13.28 -7.80 21.71
CA ALA A 164 -13.82 -9.16 21.58
C ALA A 164 -14.48 -9.42 20.22
N ILE A 165 -15.11 -8.40 19.62
CA ILE A 165 -15.65 -8.43 18.25
C ILE A 165 -14.50 -8.46 17.24
N ALA A 166 -13.51 -7.58 17.40
CA ALA A 166 -12.38 -7.48 16.48
C ALA A 166 -11.53 -8.77 16.43
N ILE A 167 -11.26 -9.39 17.59
CA ILE A 167 -10.48 -10.64 17.69
C ILE A 167 -11.07 -11.72 16.80
N GLU A 168 -12.39 -11.93 16.88
CA GLU A 168 -13.05 -13.03 16.20
C GLU A 168 -12.84 -12.96 14.67
N VAL A 169 -13.08 -11.81 14.06
CA VAL A 169 -12.88 -11.66 12.62
C VAL A 169 -11.39 -11.69 12.26
N MET A 170 -10.50 -11.09 13.05
CA MET A 170 -9.06 -11.14 12.79
C MET A 170 -8.51 -12.56 12.83
N GLU A 171 -8.98 -13.39 13.76
CA GLU A 171 -8.60 -14.80 13.87
C GLU A 171 -9.06 -15.60 12.66
N LYS A 172 -10.31 -15.38 12.22
CA LYS A 172 -10.91 -16.15 11.12
C LYS A 172 -10.41 -15.73 9.76
N THR A 173 -10.19 -14.44 9.53
CA THR A 173 -9.75 -13.93 8.23
C THR A 173 -8.24 -13.83 8.12
N GLN A 174 -7.49 -13.92 9.23
CA GLN A 174 -6.06 -13.61 9.30
C GLN A 174 -5.73 -12.26 8.66
N ARG A 175 -6.53 -11.24 8.99
CA ARG A 175 -6.39 -9.86 8.50
C ARG A 175 -6.63 -8.91 9.64
N GLN A 176 -5.96 -7.76 9.63
CA GLN A 176 -6.11 -6.78 10.69
C GLN A 176 -7.44 -6.01 10.62
N PHE A 177 -8.04 -5.77 11.78
CA PHE A 177 -9.31 -5.02 11.90
C PHE A 177 -9.14 -3.54 11.56
N HIS A 178 -10.00 -3.02 10.69
CA HIS A 178 -9.94 -1.64 10.18
C HIS A 178 -10.94 -0.72 10.90
N LYS A 179 -10.63 -0.40 12.16
CA LYS A 179 -11.32 0.66 12.92
C LYS A 179 -10.38 1.39 13.87
N GLY A 180 -10.51 2.71 13.89
CA GLY A 180 -9.72 3.61 14.75
C GLY A 180 -8.67 4.38 13.96
N HIS A 181 -7.76 5.04 14.67
CA HIS A 181 -6.65 5.76 14.08
C HIS A 181 -5.52 4.80 13.66
N HIS A 182 -4.85 5.09 12.54
CA HIS A 182 -3.71 4.32 12.03
C HIS A 182 -2.36 4.74 12.62
N ALA A 183 -2.31 5.91 13.29
CA ALA A 183 -1.12 6.40 14.00
C ALA A 183 -1.00 5.72 15.38
N ILE A 184 -0.85 4.40 15.38
CA ILE A 184 -0.73 3.59 16.61
C ILE A 184 0.73 3.57 17.02
N THR A 185 0.99 3.91 18.29
CA THR A 185 2.29 3.71 18.92
C THR A 185 2.17 2.54 19.89
N ASP A 186 3.11 1.59 19.83
CA ASP A 186 3.19 0.54 20.83
C ASP A 186 3.82 1.08 22.12
N PRO A 187 3.12 1.08 23.26
CA PRO A 187 3.71 1.49 24.53
C PRO A 187 4.92 0.63 24.95
N ASP A 188 5.00 -0.61 24.47
CA ASP A 188 6.13 -1.51 24.76
C ASP A 188 7.34 -1.27 23.81
N ASP A 189 7.14 -0.49 22.75
CA ASP A 189 8.17 -0.11 21.77
C ASP A 189 8.00 1.37 21.34
N PRO A 190 8.25 2.34 22.25
CA PRO A 190 8.01 3.75 21.99
C PRO A 190 8.89 4.32 20.86
N GLY A 191 10.04 3.68 20.59
CA GLY A 191 10.91 4.03 19.46
C GLY A 191 10.35 3.57 18.11
N GLY A 192 9.49 2.54 18.09
CA GLY A 192 8.96 1.95 16.88
C GLY A 192 9.99 1.14 16.10
N ASP A 193 11.03 0.63 16.76
CA ASP A 193 12.07 -0.17 16.13
C ASP A 193 11.54 -1.54 15.68
N LEU A 194 10.60 -2.09 16.45
CA LEU A 194 9.99 -3.40 16.27
C LEU A 194 8.55 -3.29 15.76
N HIS A 195 7.81 -2.31 16.29
CA HIS A 195 6.41 -2.03 15.97
C HIS A 195 6.22 -0.57 15.52
N PRO A 196 6.81 -0.18 14.37
CA PRO A 196 6.61 1.17 13.84
C PRO A 196 5.13 1.43 13.56
N SER A 197 4.71 2.68 13.75
CA SER A 197 3.38 3.10 13.32
C SER A 197 3.25 2.95 11.80
N TYR A 198 2.03 2.67 11.34
CA TYR A 198 1.76 2.33 9.94
C TYR A 198 2.24 3.40 8.96
N ASP A 199 1.95 4.66 9.27
CA ASP A 199 2.39 5.83 8.51
C ASP A 199 3.92 6.00 8.52
N LYS A 200 4.58 5.87 9.68
CA LYS A 200 6.04 5.99 9.78
C LYS A 200 6.74 4.89 8.99
N TYR A 201 6.25 3.65 9.07
CA TYR A 201 6.81 2.53 8.31
C TYR A 201 6.72 2.80 6.79
N LEU A 202 5.54 3.22 6.31
CA LEU A 202 5.34 3.56 4.90
C LEU A 202 6.24 4.70 4.45
N LYS A 203 6.31 5.81 5.20
CA LYS A 203 7.17 6.95 4.87
C LYS A 203 8.64 6.56 4.79
N LYS A 204 9.12 5.73 5.72
CA LYS A 204 10.48 5.17 5.64
C LYS A 204 10.69 4.39 4.34
N LYS A 205 9.75 3.52 3.96
CA LYS A 205 9.84 2.76 2.69
C LYS A 205 9.74 3.63 1.45
N LEU A 206 8.94 4.69 1.47
CA LEU A 206 8.84 5.66 0.38
C LEU A 206 10.13 6.48 0.23
N ALA A 207 10.77 6.85 1.34
CA ALA A 207 12.10 7.48 1.33
C ALA A 207 13.18 6.55 0.74
N GLU A 208 13.20 5.27 1.15
CA GLU A 208 14.11 4.27 0.56
C GLU A 208 13.89 4.12 -0.96
N ILE A 209 12.64 4.20 -1.43
CA ILE A 209 12.31 4.19 -2.86
C ILE A 209 12.81 5.47 -3.56
N ASP A 210 12.59 6.64 -2.98
CA ASP A 210 13.07 7.92 -3.54
C ASP A 210 14.60 7.95 -3.69
N GLU A 211 15.32 7.56 -2.65
CA GLU A 211 16.78 7.47 -2.66
C GLU A 211 17.28 6.50 -3.73
N ARG A 212 16.64 5.33 -3.85
CA ARG A 212 16.98 4.33 -4.87
C ARG A 212 16.74 4.88 -6.27
N ILE A 213 15.58 5.49 -6.53
CA ILE A 213 15.26 6.04 -7.84
C ILE A 213 16.22 7.21 -8.17
N GLU A 214 16.52 8.09 -7.23
CA GLU A 214 17.50 9.18 -7.43
C GLU A 214 18.90 8.61 -7.76
N ALA A 215 19.36 7.57 -7.06
CA ALA A 215 20.63 6.91 -7.34
C ALA A 215 20.66 6.32 -8.77
N TRP A 216 19.57 5.67 -9.21
CA TRP A 216 19.43 5.17 -10.57
C TRP A 216 19.43 6.30 -11.61
N SER A 217 18.71 7.38 -11.34
CA SER A 217 18.66 8.55 -12.23
C SER A 217 20.04 9.18 -12.41
N ASN A 218 20.85 9.24 -11.36
CA ASN A 218 22.18 9.83 -11.40
C ASN A 218 23.23 8.92 -12.06
N ALA A 219 23.07 7.60 -11.96
CA ALA A 219 24.03 6.63 -12.48
C ALA A 219 23.71 6.13 -13.91
N CYS A 220 22.46 6.27 -14.38
CA CYS A 220 22.03 5.71 -15.65
C CYS A 220 22.71 6.39 -16.85
N GLN A 221 23.65 5.68 -17.49
CA GLN A 221 24.37 6.16 -18.67
C GLN A 221 23.49 6.32 -19.92
N LEU A 222 22.29 5.73 -19.92
CA LEU A 222 21.32 5.86 -21.01
C LEU A 222 20.43 7.09 -20.84
N CYS A 223 20.39 7.70 -19.65
CA CYS A 223 19.73 8.98 -19.43
C CYS A 223 20.59 10.10 -20.02
N LYS A 224 20.00 10.94 -20.87
CA LYS A 224 20.72 12.11 -21.42
C LYS A 224 20.82 13.18 -20.32
N PRO A 225 22.02 13.70 -20.00
CA PRO A 225 22.22 14.64 -18.90
C PRO A 225 21.45 15.97 -19.08
N ASP A 226 21.18 16.36 -20.33
CA ASP A 226 20.50 17.62 -20.65
C ASP A 226 18.97 17.52 -20.66
N LYS A 227 18.40 16.35 -20.37
CA LYS A 227 16.94 16.13 -20.35
C LYS A 227 16.49 15.69 -18.97
N LYS A 228 15.26 16.07 -18.62
CA LYS A 228 14.61 15.48 -17.45
C LYS A 228 14.54 13.96 -17.64
N PRO A 229 14.86 13.16 -16.62
CA PRO A 229 14.67 11.72 -16.70
C PRO A 229 13.20 11.40 -16.94
N GLN A 230 12.92 10.34 -17.69
CA GLN A 230 11.58 9.83 -17.88
C GLN A 230 11.50 8.42 -17.30
N PRO A 231 10.82 8.24 -16.15
CA PRO A 231 10.63 6.92 -15.60
C PRO A 231 9.72 6.07 -16.49
N SER A 232 10.06 4.78 -16.59
CA SER A 232 9.28 3.75 -17.25
C SER A 232 8.24 3.15 -16.31
N VAL A 233 7.46 2.19 -16.82
CA VAL A 233 6.52 1.37 -16.06
C VAL A 233 7.10 0.74 -14.79
N THR A 234 8.41 0.47 -14.77
CA THR A 234 9.12 -0.12 -13.62
C THR A 234 8.97 0.75 -12.37
N THR A 235 8.89 2.08 -12.52
CA THR A 235 8.68 2.98 -11.37
C THR A 235 7.35 2.71 -10.68
N ASN A 236 6.26 2.56 -11.44
CA ASN A 236 4.96 2.23 -10.86
C ASN A 236 4.97 0.82 -10.23
N GLN A 237 5.70 -0.13 -10.83
CA GLN A 237 5.85 -1.48 -10.28
C GLN A 237 6.54 -1.50 -8.91
N ILE A 238 7.43 -0.55 -8.61
CA ILE A 238 8.05 -0.43 -7.29
C ILE A 238 6.98 -0.12 -6.22
N PHE A 239 6.00 0.73 -6.53
CA PHE A 239 4.87 1.01 -5.63
C PHE A 239 3.94 -0.20 -5.48
N ASP A 240 3.71 -0.97 -6.54
CA ASP A 240 2.95 -2.21 -6.47
C ASP A 240 3.64 -3.26 -5.57
N ASN A 241 4.97 -3.32 -5.64
CA ASN A 241 5.78 -4.19 -4.78
C ASN A 241 5.70 -3.75 -3.31
N LEU A 242 5.71 -2.44 -3.03
CA LEU A 242 5.50 -1.92 -1.67
C LEU A 242 4.09 -2.26 -1.18
N SER A 243 3.08 -2.10 -2.02
CA SER A 243 1.70 -2.49 -1.69
C SER A 243 1.61 -3.98 -1.35
N SER A 244 2.26 -4.84 -2.13
CA SER A 244 2.34 -6.28 -1.88
C SER A 244 3.04 -6.61 -0.56
N LEU A 245 4.15 -5.94 -0.25
CA LEU A 245 4.83 -6.06 1.04
C LEU A 245 3.90 -5.67 2.19
N MET A 246 3.19 -4.55 2.05
CA MET A 246 2.24 -4.10 3.07
C MET A 246 1.08 -5.07 3.23
N ARG A 247 0.56 -5.65 2.16
CA ARG A 247 -0.49 -6.67 2.23
C ARG A 247 -0.05 -7.85 3.09
N ASN A 248 1.19 -8.31 2.90
CA ASN A 248 1.75 -9.40 3.70
C ASN A 248 1.96 -9.02 5.17
N LYS A 249 2.16 -7.74 5.51
CA LYS A 249 2.25 -7.26 6.89
C LYS A 249 0.90 -7.12 7.59
N LEU A 250 -0.16 -6.87 6.81
CA LEU A 250 -1.52 -6.64 7.31
C LEU A 250 -2.41 -7.89 7.25
N SER A 251 -1.86 -8.99 6.75
CA SER A 251 -2.54 -10.28 6.63
C SER A 251 -1.63 -11.45 7.01
N GLY A 252 -2.18 -12.65 7.05
CA GLY A 252 -1.47 -13.85 7.48
C GLY A 252 -1.42 -14.01 9.01
N PRO A 253 -0.61 -14.95 9.51
CA PRO A 253 -0.53 -15.27 10.93
C PRO A 253 -0.10 -14.06 11.78
N ARG A 254 -0.82 -13.79 12.87
CA ARG A 254 -0.56 -12.62 13.72
C ARG A 254 0.85 -12.56 14.31
N GLN A 255 1.56 -13.68 14.40
CA GLN A 255 2.95 -13.77 14.83
C GLN A 255 3.89 -12.95 13.93
N GLY A 256 3.58 -12.83 12.64
CA GLY A 256 4.39 -12.07 11.68
C GLY A 256 4.02 -10.58 11.58
N TRP A 257 3.00 -10.12 12.31
CA TRP A 257 2.58 -8.72 12.23
C TRP A 257 3.56 -7.84 13.01
N ASN A 258 4.04 -6.79 12.35
CA ASN A 258 4.90 -5.77 12.96
C ASN A 258 4.51 -4.34 12.61
N VAL A 259 3.39 -4.16 11.92
CA VAL A 259 2.79 -2.86 11.59
C VAL A 259 1.29 -3.02 11.76
N PHE A 260 0.62 -2.04 12.37
CA PHE A 260 -0.78 -2.20 12.80
C PHE A 260 -1.72 -1.15 12.21
N LEU A 261 -2.87 -1.58 11.70
CA LEU A 261 -3.95 -0.70 11.22
C LEU A 261 -4.86 -0.18 12.33
N SER A 262 -4.92 -0.88 13.45
CA SER A 262 -5.73 -0.47 14.59
C SER A 262 -5.08 -0.85 15.90
N LYS A 263 -5.47 -0.16 16.96
CA LYS A 263 -5.13 -0.57 18.34
C LYS A 263 -5.60 -2.00 18.62
N TYR A 264 -6.72 -2.42 18.04
CA TYR A 264 -7.21 -3.79 18.19
C TYR A 264 -6.24 -4.82 17.59
N ALA A 265 -5.66 -4.55 16.41
CA ALA A 265 -4.66 -5.44 15.81
C ALA A 265 -3.39 -5.54 16.65
N LEU A 266 -2.92 -4.42 17.22
CA LEU A 266 -1.78 -4.40 18.13
C LEU A 266 -2.07 -5.22 19.40
N GLU A 267 -3.18 -4.97 20.10
CA GLU A 267 -3.53 -5.73 21.31
C GLU A 267 -3.73 -7.23 21.02
N TYR A 268 -4.26 -7.59 19.84
CA TYR A 268 -4.41 -8.99 19.43
C TYR A 268 -3.06 -9.68 19.14
N HIS A 269 -2.06 -8.93 18.69
CA HIS A 269 -0.70 -9.41 18.46
C HIS A 269 0.10 -9.61 19.75
N LYS A 270 -0.03 -8.72 20.75
CA LYS A 270 0.80 -8.72 21.97
C LYS A 270 1.02 -10.08 22.63
N PRO A 271 0.00 -10.96 22.80
CA PRO A 271 0.21 -12.27 23.45
C PRO A 271 1.19 -13.21 22.71
N VAL A 272 1.41 -13.00 21.41
CA VAL A 272 2.34 -13.80 20.60
C VAL A 272 3.61 -13.04 20.22
N CYS A 273 3.75 -11.80 20.66
CA CYS A 273 4.94 -10.99 20.43
C CYS A 273 6.14 -11.62 21.15
N THR A 274 7.15 -12.04 20.40
CA THR A 274 8.39 -12.60 20.94
C THR A 274 9.41 -11.53 21.32
N HIS A 275 9.23 -10.28 20.88
CA HIS A 275 10.20 -9.20 21.10
C HIS A 275 10.37 -8.80 22.58
N LYS A 276 9.36 -9.04 23.44
CA LYS A 276 9.52 -8.87 24.90
C LYS A 276 10.51 -9.86 25.52
N ARG A 277 10.79 -10.99 24.87
CA ARG A 277 11.60 -12.08 25.43
C ARG A 277 13.11 -11.91 25.19
N THR A 278 13.53 -10.95 24.37
CA THR A 278 14.94 -10.70 24.03
C THR A 278 15.58 -9.54 24.81
N ARG A 279 14.86 -8.90 25.74
CA ARG A 279 15.36 -7.80 26.60
C ARG A 279 15.62 -8.21 28.06
N LEU A 280 15.60 -9.51 28.37
CA LEU A 280 16.01 -10.09 29.65
C LEU A 280 17.25 -10.96 29.42
#